data_AF-A0A6N2M1J6-F1
#
_entry.id   AF-A0A6N2M1J6-F1
#
_cell.length_a   1.000
_cell.length_b   1.000
_cell.length_c   1.000
_cell.angle_alpha   90.00
_cell.angle_beta   90.00
_cell.angle_gamma   90.00
#
_symmetry.space_group_name_H-M   'P 1'
#
loop_
_entity.id
_entity.type
_entity.pdbx_description
1 polymer ?
#
loop_
_entity_poly.entity_id
_entity_poly.type
_entity_poly.pdbx_seq_one_letter_code
_entity_poly.pdbx_strand_id
1 'polypeptide(L)'
;MKQKKNGVEISEPITSCIADLALNYTEQLAKELEVFAQHAGRKSVNMEDVILSAHRNEHLTALLRSFCNDLKEKEPQSERKRRKTSKKEDKSTTSVVNIPDT
;
A
#
# COMPACT_ATOMS: atom_id res chain seq x y z
N MET A 1 -3.64 30.32 -15.53
CA MET A 1 -3.83 30.57 -14.08
C MET A 1 -2.51 30.29 -13.37
N LYS A 2 -1.79 31.31 -12.87
CA LYS A 2 -0.57 31.12 -12.04
C LYS A 2 -0.95 31.36 -10.57
N GLN A 3 -1.09 30.29 -9.79
CA GLN A 3 -1.42 30.38 -8.36
C GLN A 3 -0.20 30.91 -7.58
N LYS A 4 -0.22 32.18 -7.15
CA LYS A 4 0.77 32.78 -6.24
C LYS A 4 0.27 32.64 -4.80
N LYS A 5 0.70 31.60 -4.06
CA LYS A 5 0.40 31.50 -2.62
C LYS A 5 1.19 32.50 -1.77
N ASN A 6 2.32 33.02 -2.26
CA ASN A 6 3.25 33.86 -1.47
C ASN A 6 3.68 35.17 -2.17
N GLY A 7 2.97 35.63 -3.21
CA GLY A 7 3.31 36.86 -3.95
C GLY A 7 4.54 36.78 -4.87
N VAL A 8 5.38 35.75 -4.73
CA VAL A 8 6.58 35.52 -5.56
C VAL A 8 6.21 34.94 -6.93
N GLU A 9 6.81 35.47 -8.00
CA GLU A 9 6.70 34.89 -9.34
C GLU A 9 7.78 33.85 -9.58
N ILE A 10 7.38 32.65 -9.99
CA ILE A 10 8.29 31.58 -10.38
C ILE A 10 8.56 31.72 -11.87
N SER A 11 9.83 31.77 -12.25
CA SER A 11 10.24 31.82 -13.66
C SER A 11 9.98 30.48 -14.36
N GLU A 12 9.81 30.54 -15.67
CA GLU A 12 9.60 29.35 -16.50
C GLU A 12 10.76 28.34 -16.41
N PRO A 13 12.05 28.74 -16.43
CA PRO A 13 13.16 27.79 -16.27
C PRO A 13 13.14 27.05 -14.93
N ILE A 14 12.76 27.72 -13.83
CA ILE A 14 12.63 27.08 -12.51
C ILE A 14 11.53 26.02 -12.56
N THR A 15 10.40 26.35 -13.21
CA THR A 15 9.27 25.42 -13.35
C THR A 15 9.67 24.18 -14.14
N SER A 16 10.38 24.34 -15.26
CA SER A 16 10.90 23.22 -16.06
C SER A 16 11.85 22.35 -15.24
N CYS A 17 12.80 22.98 -14.53
CA CYS A 17 13.77 22.27 -13.72
C CYS A 17 13.12 21.44 -12.59
N ILE A 18 12.09 21.98 -11.93
CA ILE A 18 11.33 21.22 -10.92
C ILE A 18 10.58 20.04 -11.56
N ALA A 19 10.03 20.21 -12.77
CA ALA A 19 9.36 19.12 -13.48
C ALA A 19 10.33 17.99 -13.82
N ASP A 20 11.52 18.32 -14.34
CA ASP A 20 12.57 17.34 -14.64
C ASP A 20 13.04 16.61 -13.37
N LEU A 21 13.22 17.35 -12.27
CA LEU A 21 13.59 16.78 -10.97
C LEU A 21 12.51 15.82 -10.45
N ALA A 22 11.23 16.19 -10.54
CA ALA A 22 10.12 15.34 -10.11
C ALA A 22 10.03 14.07 -10.95
N LEU A 23 10.26 14.16 -12.27
CA LEU A 23 10.29 13.01 -13.17
C LEU A 23 11.42 12.04 -12.81
N ASN A 24 12.64 12.55 -12.64
CA ASN A 24 13.80 11.74 -12.24
C ASN A 24 13.60 11.08 -10.86
N TYR A 25 13.04 11.82 -9.91
CA TYR A 25 12.73 11.28 -8.58
C TYR A 25 11.67 10.19 -8.64
N THR A 26 10.66 10.32 -9.51
CA THR A 26 9.61 9.32 -9.69
C THR A 26 10.17 7.98 -10.18
N GLU A 27 11.15 8.01 -11.08
CA GLU A 27 11.81 6.78 -11.56
C GLU A 27 12.51 6.04 -10.41
N GLN A 28 13.27 6.76 -9.59
CA GLN A 28 13.96 6.16 -8.45
C GLN A 28 12.97 5.64 -7.40
N LEU A 29 11.94 6.43 -7.09
CA LEU A 29 10.88 6.04 -6.16
C LEU A 29 10.16 4.78 -6.61
N ALA A 30 9.87 4.63 -7.91
CA ALA A 30 9.21 3.43 -8.43
C ALA A 30 10.03 2.15 -8.20
N LYS A 31 11.36 2.22 -8.43
CA LYS A 31 12.28 1.11 -8.17
C LYS A 31 12.33 0.74 -6.69
N GLU A 32 12.34 1.73 -5.81
CA GLU A 32 12.32 1.51 -4.36
C GLU A 32 11.03 0.82 -3.91
N LEU A 33 9.87 1.31 -4.38
CA LEU A 33 8.57 0.72 -4.04
C LEU A 33 8.44 -0.72 -4.53
N GLU A 34 8.96 -1.04 -5.72
CA GLU A 34 9.03 -2.41 -6.22
C GLU A 34 9.83 -3.30 -5.28
N VAL A 35 11.03 -2.86 -4.89
CA VAL A 35 11.90 -3.62 -3.98
C VAL A 35 11.26 -3.80 -2.60
N PHE A 36 10.56 -2.79 -2.07
CA PHE A 36 9.86 -2.90 -0.79
C PHE A 36 8.72 -3.93 -0.83
N ALA A 37 7.91 -3.89 -1.88
CA ALA A 37 6.84 -4.87 -2.06
C ALA A 37 7.40 -6.29 -2.23
N GLN A 38 8.45 -6.45 -3.04
CA GLN A 38 9.14 -7.74 -3.25
C GLN A 38 9.77 -8.28 -1.96
N HIS A 39 10.40 -7.41 -1.16
CA HIS A 39 10.98 -7.77 0.14
C HIS A 39 9.91 -8.33 1.09
N ALA A 40 8.69 -7.79 1.03
CA ALA A 40 7.54 -8.29 1.78
C ALA A 40 6.82 -9.48 1.11
N GLY A 41 7.37 -10.06 0.03
CA GLY A 41 6.78 -11.18 -0.71
C GLY A 41 5.53 -10.83 -1.51
N ARG A 42 5.28 -9.53 -1.78
CA ARG A 42 4.11 -9.03 -2.50
C ARG A 42 4.45 -8.64 -3.93
N LYS A 43 3.44 -8.73 -4.81
CA LYS A 43 3.50 -8.25 -6.20
C LYS A 43 2.83 -6.90 -6.42
N SER A 44 2.22 -6.36 -5.37
CA SER A 44 1.48 -5.09 -5.39
C SER A 44 1.92 -4.23 -4.22
N VAL A 45 2.19 -2.96 -4.53
CA VAL A 45 2.60 -1.92 -3.58
C VAL A 45 1.40 -1.53 -2.72
N ASN A 46 1.64 -1.30 -1.42
CA ASN A 46 0.65 -0.82 -0.49
C ASN A 46 1.13 0.45 0.24
N MET A 47 0.33 0.95 1.18
CA MET A 47 0.65 2.18 1.89
C MET A 47 1.91 2.09 2.77
N GLU A 48 2.26 0.91 3.27
CA GLU A 48 3.46 0.71 4.09
C GLU A 48 4.74 0.90 3.26
N ASP A 49 4.74 0.49 1.99
CA ASP A 49 5.86 0.73 1.06
C ASP A 49 6.05 2.23 0.81
N VAL A 50 4.94 2.96 0.63
CA VAL A 50 4.94 4.43 0.43
C VAL A 50 5.41 5.16 1.69
N ILE A 51 5.02 4.69 2.87
CA ILE A 51 5.49 5.27 4.14
C ILE A 51 6.97 4.96 4.33
N LEU A 52 7.43 3.75 3.98
CA LEU A 52 8.83 3.34 4.09
C LEU A 52 9.76 4.16 3.18
N SER A 53 9.31 4.57 1.98
CA SER A 53 10.14 5.42 1.11
C SER A 53 10.48 6.78 1.75
N ALA A 54 9.64 7.27 2.66
CA ALA A 54 9.84 8.52 3.38
C ALA A 54 10.71 8.40 4.64
N HIS A 55 11.25 7.21 4.98
CA HIS A 55 11.96 6.94 6.25
C HIS A 55 13.13 7.89 6.55
N ARG A 56 13.71 8.53 5.53
CA ARG A 56 14.81 9.51 5.69
C ARG A 56 14.33 10.85 6.28
N ASN A 57 13.02 11.06 6.37
CA ASN A 57 12.40 12.26 6.89
C ASN A 57 11.25 11.86 7.84
N GLU A 58 11.54 11.90 9.14
CA GLU A 58 10.59 11.53 10.20
C GLU A 58 9.29 12.34 10.15
N HIS A 59 9.39 13.65 9.86
CA HIS A 59 8.21 14.51 9.77
C HIS A 59 7.33 14.13 8.57
N LEU A 60 7.94 13.84 7.42
CA LEU A 60 7.20 13.36 6.24
C LEU A 60 6.59 11.98 6.50
N THR A 61 7.31 11.09 7.16
CA THR A 61 6.82 9.76 7.55
C THR A 61 5.59 9.87 8.47
N ALA A 62 5.64 10.76 9.46
CA ALA A 62 4.51 11.03 10.35
C ALA A 62 3.30 11.59 9.60
N LEU A 63 3.52 12.54 8.67
CA LEU A 63 2.47 13.09 7.82
C LEU A 63 1.79 12.02 6.95
N LEU A 64 2.58 11.17 6.30
CA LEU A 64 2.04 10.09 5.46
C LEU A 64 1.26 9.05 6.27
N ARG A 65 1.70 8.73 7.50
CA ARG A 65 0.95 7.88 8.42
C ARG A 65 -0.40 8.49 8.81
N SER A 66 -0.41 9.79 9.16
CA SER A 66 -1.66 10.49 9.46
C SER A 66 -2.61 10.45 8.25
N PHE A 67 -2.10 10.77 7.05
CA PHE A 67 -2.88 10.76 5.83
C PHE A 67 -3.43 9.36 5.49
N CYS A 68 -2.65 8.30 5.71
CA CYS A 68 -3.09 6.91 5.57
C CYS A 68 -4.31 6.59 6.46
N ASN A 69 -4.28 7.03 7.72
CA ASN A 69 -5.39 6.82 8.65
C ASN A 69 -6.64 7.57 8.20
N ASP A 70 -6.50 8.84 7.79
CA ASP A 70 -7.61 9.64 7.27
C ASP A 70 -8.27 8.99 6.04
N LEU A 71 -7.49 8.35 5.16
CA LEU A 71 -8.01 7.63 4.00
C LEU A 71 -8.81 6.39 4.41
N LYS A 72 -8.33 5.63 5.41
CA LYS A 72 -9.03 4.44 5.94
C LYS A 72 -10.36 4.79 6.59
N GLU A 73 -10.47 5.95 7.22
CA GLU A 73 -11.71 6.45 7.81
C GLU A 73 -12.73 6.90 6.76
N LYS A 74 -12.25 7.35 5.60
CA LYS A 74 -13.08 7.84 4.49
C LYS A 74 -13.47 6.78 3.48
N GLU A 75 -12.84 5.60 3.50
CA GLU A 75 -13.29 4.49 2.65
C GLU A 75 -14.67 3.99 3.11
N PRO A 76 -15.68 3.94 2.21
CA PRO A 76 -16.95 3.33 2.54
C PRO A 76 -16.71 1.87 2.90
N GLN A 77 -17.14 1.43 4.08
CA GLN A 77 -17.05 0.04 4.55
C GLN A 77 -17.72 -0.94 3.56
N SER A 78 -17.04 -1.32 2.50
CA SER A 78 -17.59 -2.17 1.44
C SER A 78 -17.49 -3.66 1.79
N GLU A 79 -16.80 -4.04 2.87
CA GLU A 79 -16.51 -5.46 3.15
C GLU A 79 -16.98 -6.02 4.51
N ARG A 80 -17.72 -5.29 5.35
CA ARG A 80 -18.30 -5.89 6.58
C ARG A 80 -19.47 -6.86 6.34
N LYS A 81 -19.82 -7.15 5.09
CA LYS A 81 -20.88 -8.09 4.69
C LYS A 81 -20.37 -9.33 3.92
N ARG A 82 -19.20 -9.90 4.24
CA ARG A 82 -18.98 -11.33 3.89
C ARG A 82 -19.39 -12.21 5.08
N ARG A 83 -20.56 -12.83 4.89
CA ARG A 83 -21.30 -13.68 5.83
C ARG A 83 -20.39 -14.62 6.62
N LYS A 84 -20.60 -14.62 7.93
CA LYS A 84 -20.35 -15.74 8.84
C LYS A 84 -21.07 -16.98 8.30
N THR A 85 -20.41 -17.82 7.51
CA THR A 85 -20.90 -19.17 7.19
C THR A 85 -20.67 -20.05 8.41
N SER A 86 -21.72 -20.09 9.21
CA SER A 86 -22.21 -21.23 9.99
C SER A 86 -21.41 -22.53 9.90
N LYS A 87 -20.83 -22.87 11.05
CA LYS A 87 -20.53 -24.21 11.56
C LYS A 87 -21.59 -25.23 11.13
N LYS A 88 -21.17 -26.32 10.49
CA LYS A 88 -21.84 -27.62 10.58
C LYS A 88 -20.80 -28.73 10.47
N GLU A 89 -20.45 -29.27 11.63
CA GLU A 89 -19.94 -30.62 11.76
C GLU A 89 -20.96 -31.57 11.12
N ASP A 90 -20.52 -32.48 10.26
CA ASP A 90 -21.19 -33.77 10.13
C ASP A 90 -20.14 -34.87 10.03
N LYS A 91 -20.40 -35.89 10.82
CA LYS A 91 -19.52 -36.98 11.23
C LYS A 91 -20.12 -38.22 10.57
N SER A 92 -19.54 -38.69 9.46
CA SER A 92 -19.91 -39.99 8.88
C SER A 92 -18.69 -40.90 8.71
N THR A 93 -18.53 -41.76 9.72
CA THR A 93 -18.31 -43.22 9.58
C THR A 93 -17.17 -43.73 8.68
N THR A 94 -16.08 -44.09 9.36
CA THR A 94 -15.40 -45.40 9.34
C THR A 94 -15.46 -46.25 8.07
N SER A 95 -14.30 -46.39 7.42
CA SER A 95 -13.93 -47.60 6.69
C SER A 95 -12.45 -47.90 6.94
N VAL A 96 -12.18 -48.60 8.04
CA VAL A 96 -10.88 -49.24 8.31
C VAL A 96 -10.81 -50.48 7.44
N VAL A 97 -9.90 -50.49 6.47
CA VAL A 97 -9.56 -51.67 5.66
C VAL A 97 -8.67 -52.57 6.51
N ASN A 98 -9.21 -53.72 6.92
CA ASN A 98 -8.51 -54.77 7.63
C ASN A 98 -7.85 -55.69 6.59
N ILE A 99 -6.52 -55.82 6.63
CA ILE A 99 -5.77 -56.83 5.86
C ILE A 99 -5.39 -57.94 6.86
N PRO A 100 -5.88 -59.18 6.72
CA PRO A 100 -5.40 -60.30 7.52
C PRO A 100 -4.10 -60.87 6.92
N ASP A 101 -3.09 -61.03 7.77
CA ASP A 101 -1.89 -61.84 7.52
C ASP A 101 -2.24 -63.33 7.72
N THR A 102 -1.95 -64.16 6.73
CA THR A 102 -1.70 -65.60 6.82
C THR A 102 -0.69 -66.01 5.76
#